data_AF-A0A7D9HTX8-F1
#
_entry.id   AF-A0A7D9HTX8-F1
#
_cell.length_a   1.000
_cell.length_b   1.000
_cell.length_c   1.000
_cell.angle_alpha   90.00
_cell.angle_beta   90.00
_cell.angle_gamma   90.00
#
_symmetry.space_group_name_H-M   'P 1'
#
loop_
_entity.id
_entity.type
_entity.pdbx_description
1 polymer ?
#
loop_
_entity_poly.entity_id
_entity_poly.type
_entity_poly.pdbx_seq_one_letter_code
_entity_poly.pdbx_strand_id
1 'polypeptide(L)'
;MKQRHQLLSQTNVYLRQHPADANMTMEELKEMVNSMSANQMVNRLQRYVSKVQGTNQTWYQRLQELPALIEQKGCPTFFFNFSAADMHWPDLQRLLQNEEGATRTERAQAVIDNPQLTDWFFIQRLQEFKYSLPWMCKVKK
;
A
#
# COMPACT_ATOMS: atom_id res chain seq x y z
N MET A 1 10.76 -13.03 18.07
CA MET A 1 11.48 -12.42 19.22
C MET A 1 12.30 -11.16 18.87
N LYS A 2 12.97 -11.06 17.71
CA LYS A 2 13.82 -9.89 17.37
C LYS A 2 13.09 -8.54 17.32
N GLN A 3 11.91 -8.46 16.68
CA GLN A 3 11.14 -7.21 16.57
C GLN A 3 10.64 -6.70 17.91
N ARG A 4 10.12 -7.59 18.78
CA ARG A 4 9.69 -7.23 20.14
C ARG A 4 10.85 -6.65 20.95
N HIS A 5 12.02 -7.27 20.87
CA HIS A 5 13.21 -6.78 21.56
C HIS A 5 13.64 -5.38 21.06
N GLN A 6 13.65 -5.18 19.74
CA GLN A 6 13.93 -3.87 19.13
C GLN A 6 12.90 -2.81 19.56
N LEU A 7 11.61 -3.15 19.56
CA LEU A 7 10.55 -2.25 20.00
C LEU A 7 10.77 -1.81 21.46
N LEU A 8 10.96 -2.76 22.37
CA LEU A 8 11.21 -2.46 23.79
C LEU A 8 12.47 -1.61 23.99
N SER A 9 13.52 -1.87 23.20
CA SER A 9 14.73 -1.05 23.21
C SER A 9 14.44 0.40 22.78
N GLN A 10 13.68 0.61 21.70
CA GLN A 10 13.30 1.94 21.25
C GLN A 10 12.37 2.65 22.24
N THR A 11 11.42 1.93 22.83
CA THR A 11 10.54 2.47 23.89
C THR A 11 11.36 2.92 25.10
N ASN A 12 12.34 2.13 25.53
CA ASN A 12 13.23 2.53 26.63
C ASN A 12 14.04 3.80 26.31
N VAL A 13 14.51 3.95 25.07
CA VAL A 13 15.20 5.16 24.63
C VAL A 13 14.26 6.37 24.64
N TYR A 14 13.03 6.20 24.14
CA TYR A 14 12.01 7.26 24.14
C TYR A 14 11.71 7.78 25.54
N LEU A 15 11.41 6.87 26.47
CA LEU A 15 11.04 7.19 27.86
C LEU A 15 12.19 7.90 28.60
N ARG A 16 13.44 7.52 28.32
CA ARG A 16 14.62 8.20 28.88
C ARG A 16 14.78 9.64 28.39
N GLN A 17 14.37 9.92 27.15
CA GLN A 17 14.52 11.25 26.54
C GLN A 17 13.30 12.15 26.80
N HIS A 18 12.15 11.58 27.18
CA HIS A 18 10.92 12.31 27.45
C HIS A 18 10.39 11.95 28.86
N PRO A 19 11.02 12.46 29.93
CA PRO A 19 10.61 12.14 31.30
C PRO A 19 9.18 12.61 31.61
N ALA A 20 8.71 13.69 30.97
CA ALA A 20 7.32 14.15 31.09
C ALA A 20 6.32 13.10 30.62
N ASP A 21 6.60 12.42 29.49
CA ASP A 21 5.75 11.35 28.97
C ASP A 21 5.92 10.04 29.76
N ALA A 22 7.10 9.82 30.38
CA ALA A 22 7.37 8.63 31.18
C ALA A 22 6.67 8.63 32.55
N ASN A 23 6.40 9.80 33.09
CA ASN A 23 5.73 9.99 34.38
C ASN A 23 4.21 10.14 34.25
N MET A 24 3.66 10.07 33.04
CA MET A 24 2.21 10.15 32.82
C MET A 24 1.49 8.95 33.45
N THR A 25 0.40 9.25 34.13
CA THR A 25 -0.51 8.26 34.69
C THR A 25 -1.40 7.65 33.61
N MET A 26 -1.99 6.50 33.90
CA MET A 26 -2.87 5.81 32.96
C MET A 26 -4.12 6.65 32.63
N GLU A 27 -4.57 7.44 33.60
CA GLU A 27 -5.71 8.35 33.51
C GLU A 27 -5.41 9.49 32.52
N GLU A 28 -4.25 10.13 32.65
CA GLU A 28 -3.78 11.18 31.74
C GLU A 28 -3.59 10.65 30.31
N LEU A 29 -3.05 9.43 30.15
CA LEU A 29 -2.93 8.80 28.85
C LEU A 29 -4.29 8.55 28.19
N LYS A 30 -5.30 8.10 28.96
CA LYS A 30 -6.67 7.94 28.44
C LYS A 30 -7.28 9.28 28.05
N GLU A 31 -7.06 10.31 28.84
CA GLU A 31 -7.52 11.67 28.51
C GLU A 31 -6.86 12.19 27.23
N MET A 32 -5.57 11.92 27.02
CA MET A 32 -4.85 12.29 25.79
C MET A 32 -5.40 11.61 24.54
N VAL A 33 -5.75 10.32 24.65
CA VAL A 33 -6.39 9.56 23.56
C VAL A 33 -7.74 10.16 23.20
N ASN A 34 -8.52 10.57 24.19
CA ASN A 34 -9.86 11.12 23.99
C ASN A 34 -9.86 12.60 23.52
N SER A 35 -8.83 13.39 23.86
CA SER A 35 -8.75 14.84 23.62
C SER A 35 -8.06 15.26 22.31
N MET A 36 -7.85 14.33 21.36
CA MET A 36 -7.09 14.55 20.11
C MET A 36 -5.61 14.96 20.29
N SER A 37 -5.13 15.13 21.53
CA SER A 37 -3.73 15.45 21.84
C SER A 37 -2.79 14.25 21.66
N ALA A 38 -3.33 13.04 21.55
CA ALA A 38 -2.60 11.83 21.20
C ALA A 38 -1.74 11.97 19.93
N ASN A 39 -2.18 12.77 18.94
CA ASN A 39 -1.40 12.99 17.72
C ASN A 39 -0.03 13.62 18.00
N GLN A 40 0.07 14.49 19.01
CA GLN A 40 1.35 15.10 19.38
C GLN A 40 2.32 14.06 19.94
N MET A 41 1.84 13.17 20.80
CA MET A 41 2.63 12.06 21.35
C MET A 41 3.03 11.07 20.24
N VAL A 42 2.10 10.70 19.38
CA VAL A 42 2.35 9.82 18.23
C VAL A 42 3.44 10.41 17.32
N ASN A 43 3.40 11.70 17.02
CA ASN A 43 4.42 12.37 16.21
C ASN A 43 5.82 12.33 16.87
N ARG A 44 5.90 12.44 18.20
CA ARG A 44 7.17 12.26 18.94
C ARG A 44 7.66 10.81 18.85
N LEU A 45 6.76 9.85 19.05
CA LEU A 45 7.05 8.40 19.00
C LEU A 45 7.52 7.93 17.61
N GLN A 46 6.93 8.47 16.54
CA GLN A 46 7.24 8.08 15.15
C GLN A 46 8.75 8.13 14.83
N ARG A 47 9.50 9.06 15.44
CA ARG A 47 10.95 9.18 15.24
C ARG A 47 11.73 7.94 15.72
N TYR A 48 11.29 7.35 16.83
CA TYR A 48 11.95 6.21 17.49
C TYR A 48 11.52 4.86 16.89
N VAL A 49 10.34 4.83 16.29
CA VAL A 49 9.76 3.63 15.70
C VAL A 49 10.32 3.31 14.30
N SER A 50 11.08 4.23 13.70
CA SER A 50 11.77 4.06 12.41
C SER A 50 12.54 2.74 12.22
N LYS A 51 13.14 2.22 13.30
CA LYS A 51 13.94 0.99 13.29
C LYS A 51 13.09 -0.29 13.44
N VAL A 52 11.80 -0.17 13.72
CA VAL A 52 10.87 -1.29 13.84
C VAL A 52 10.27 -1.57 12.47
N GLN A 53 10.62 -2.71 11.89
CA GLN A 53 10.14 -3.08 10.55
C GLN A 53 8.62 -3.11 10.45
N GLY A 54 8.10 -2.69 9.28
CA GLY A 54 6.66 -2.65 9.00
C GLY A 54 5.98 -1.34 9.40
N THR A 55 6.70 -0.39 9.98
CA THR A 55 6.16 0.91 10.37
C THR A 55 6.28 1.90 9.22
N ASN A 56 5.38 2.89 9.17
CA ASN A 56 5.38 3.91 8.10
C ASN A 56 6.73 4.62 7.98
N GLN A 57 7.38 4.88 9.12
CA GLN A 57 8.67 5.54 9.14
C GLN A 57 9.78 4.68 8.54
N THR A 58 9.77 3.36 8.74
CA THR A 58 10.70 2.45 8.06
C THR A 58 10.49 2.50 6.56
N TRP A 59 9.24 2.44 6.07
CA TRP A 59 8.95 2.52 4.64
C TRP A 59 9.35 3.85 4.03
N TYR A 60 9.13 4.94 4.75
CA TYR A 60 9.59 6.27 4.32
C TYR A 60 11.12 6.33 4.18
N GLN A 61 11.86 5.82 5.16
CA GLN A 61 13.33 5.74 5.07
C GLN A 61 13.79 4.89 3.88
N ARG A 62 13.16 3.73 3.65
CA ARG A 62 13.46 2.90 2.47
C ARG A 62 13.16 3.61 1.16
N LEU A 63 12.08 4.38 1.09
CA LEU A 63 11.74 5.19 -0.08
C LEU A 63 12.83 6.24 -0.35
N GLN A 64 13.36 6.89 0.69
CA GLN A 64 14.46 7.85 0.57
C GLN A 64 15.79 7.20 0.18
N GLU A 65 15.99 5.90 0.44
CA GLU A 65 17.16 5.15 -0.02
C GLU A 65 17.09 4.81 -1.52
N LEU A 66 15.90 4.84 -2.14
CA LEU A 66 15.73 4.43 -3.54
C LEU A 66 16.56 5.24 -4.54
N PRO A 67 16.64 6.59 -4.49
CA PRO A 67 17.45 7.35 -5.44
C PRO A 67 18.93 6.94 -5.42
N ALA A 68 19.50 6.75 -4.24
CA ALA A 68 20.89 6.30 -4.08
C ALA A 68 21.09 4.87 -4.61
N LEU A 69 20.12 3.99 -4.40
CA LEU A 69 20.15 2.63 -4.96
C LEU A 69 20.06 2.65 -6.49
N ILE A 70 19.25 3.54 -7.07
CA ILE A 70 19.12 3.72 -8.52
C ILE A 70 20.43 4.24 -9.11
N GLU A 71 21.09 5.19 -8.44
CA GLU A 71 22.40 5.71 -8.85
C GLU A 71 23.48 4.61 -8.80
N GLN A 72 23.49 3.80 -7.74
CA GLN A 72 24.50 2.76 -7.56
C GLN A 72 24.28 1.54 -8.48
N LYS A 73 23.03 1.08 -8.64
CA LYS A 73 22.71 -0.20 -9.31
C LYS A 73 22.10 -0.03 -10.70
N GLY A 74 21.84 1.21 -11.11
CA GLY A 74 21.15 1.55 -12.35
C GLY A 74 19.64 1.60 -12.20
N CYS A 75 18.97 2.03 -13.28
CA CYS A 75 17.52 2.16 -13.33
C CYS A 75 16.85 0.79 -13.13
N PRO A 76 15.91 0.63 -12.17
CA PRO A 76 15.21 -0.62 -11.96
C PRO A 76 14.32 -0.93 -13.16
N THR A 77 14.45 -2.15 -13.68
CA THR A 77 13.57 -2.69 -14.72
C THR A 77 12.39 -3.40 -14.06
N PHE A 78 11.17 -2.95 -14.38
CA PHE A 78 9.95 -3.62 -13.93
C PHE A 78 9.42 -4.55 -15.03
N PHE A 79 9.04 -5.76 -14.64
CA PHE A 79 8.34 -6.71 -15.50
C PHE A 79 6.92 -6.88 -14.98
N PHE A 80 5.93 -6.65 -15.85
CA PHE A 80 4.53 -6.82 -15.52
C PHE A 80 3.97 -7.99 -16.33
N ASN A 81 3.32 -8.92 -15.63
CA ASN A 81 2.52 -9.97 -16.25
C ASN A 81 1.06 -9.62 -16.02
N PHE A 82 0.33 -9.36 -17.09
CA PHE A 82 -1.11 -9.13 -17.01
C PHE A 82 -1.84 -10.41 -17.37
N SER A 83 -2.77 -10.79 -16.51
CA SER A 83 -3.73 -11.86 -16.78
C SER A 83 -5.13 -11.28 -16.66
N ALA A 84 -6.02 -11.69 -17.56
CA ALA A 84 -7.41 -11.30 -17.51
C ALA A 84 -8.15 -12.13 -16.44
N ALA A 85 -8.95 -11.47 -15.61
CA ALA A 85 -9.79 -12.10 -14.59
C ALA A 85 -11.27 -11.80 -14.91
N ASP A 86 -11.66 -12.07 -16.14
CA ASP A 86 -12.86 -11.54 -16.79
C ASP A 86 -14.17 -11.87 -16.04
N MET A 87 -14.22 -13.03 -15.38
CA MET A 87 -15.37 -13.46 -14.58
C MET A 87 -15.61 -12.60 -13.32
N HIS A 88 -14.57 -11.89 -12.85
CA HIS A 88 -14.60 -11.14 -11.60
C HIS A 88 -14.84 -9.65 -11.79
N TRP A 89 -14.79 -9.12 -13.00
CA TRP A 89 -14.93 -7.69 -13.27
C TRP A 89 -16.40 -7.27 -13.38
N PRO A 90 -16.96 -6.54 -12.40
CA PRO A 90 -18.36 -6.14 -12.44
C PRO A 90 -18.68 -5.28 -13.67
N ASP A 91 -17.74 -4.43 -14.09
CA ASP A 91 -17.89 -3.57 -15.26
C ASP A 91 -18.01 -4.37 -16.55
N LEU A 92 -17.19 -5.41 -16.71
CA LEU A 92 -17.28 -6.32 -17.85
C LEU A 92 -18.59 -7.12 -17.81
N GLN A 93 -19.00 -7.60 -16.63
CA GLN A 93 -20.26 -8.33 -16.50
C GLN A 93 -21.48 -7.45 -16.84
N ARG A 94 -21.47 -6.17 -16.44
CA ARG A 94 -22.48 -5.19 -16.86
C ARG A 94 -22.47 -4.95 -18.37
N LEU A 95 -21.30 -4.87 -18.98
CA LEU A 95 -21.14 -4.72 -20.43
C LEU A 95 -21.65 -5.96 -21.20
N LEU A 96 -21.46 -7.15 -20.63
CA LEU A 96 -21.97 -8.42 -21.13
C LEU A 96 -23.46 -8.65 -20.82
N GLN A 97 -24.15 -7.65 -20.24
CA GLN A 97 -25.58 -7.69 -19.89
C GLN A 97 -25.95 -8.82 -18.91
N ASN A 98 -25.01 -9.24 -18.05
CA ASN A 98 -25.31 -10.18 -16.98
C ASN A 98 -26.01 -9.49 -15.80
N GLU A 99 -26.96 -10.19 -15.19
CA GLU A 99 -27.69 -9.68 -14.02
C GLU A 99 -26.77 -9.53 -12.79
N GLU A 100 -27.12 -8.57 -11.92
CA GLU A 100 -26.45 -8.41 -10.63
C GLU A 100 -26.71 -9.65 -9.76
N GLY A 101 -25.65 -10.42 -9.52
CA GLY A 101 -25.74 -11.70 -8.79
C GLY A 101 -25.62 -12.95 -9.66
N ALA A 102 -25.38 -12.80 -10.98
CA ALA A 102 -25.10 -13.93 -11.86
C ALA A 102 -24.04 -14.88 -11.26
N THR A 103 -24.35 -16.17 -11.31
CA THR A 103 -23.48 -17.24 -10.81
C THR A 103 -22.15 -17.27 -11.57
N ARG A 104 -21.13 -17.89 -10.97
CA ARG A 104 -19.82 -18.02 -11.62
C ARG A 104 -19.91 -18.68 -13.00
N THR A 105 -20.81 -19.64 -13.17
CA THR A 105 -20.99 -20.36 -14.44
C THR A 105 -21.61 -19.46 -15.50
N GLU A 106 -22.65 -18.68 -15.17
CA GLU A 106 -23.28 -17.73 -16.08
C GLU A 106 -22.30 -16.64 -16.53
N ARG A 107 -21.48 -16.14 -15.59
CA ARG A 107 -20.41 -15.18 -15.90
C ARG A 107 -19.34 -15.76 -16.82
N ALA A 108 -18.96 -17.02 -16.59
CA ALA A 108 -18.02 -17.72 -17.46
C ALA A 108 -18.59 -17.89 -18.87
N GLN A 109 -19.86 -18.28 -18.97
CA GLN A 109 -20.53 -18.47 -20.26
C GLN A 109 -20.62 -17.16 -21.05
N ALA A 110 -21.02 -16.07 -20.41
CA ALA A 110 -21.09 -14.76 -21.07
C ALA A 110 -19.75 -14.28 -21.63
N VAL A 111 -18.64 -14.58 -20.93
CA VAL A 111 -17.28 -14.30 -21.41
C VAL A 111 -16.92 -15.16 -22.61
N ILE A 112 -17.25 -16.46 -22.57
CA ILE A 112 -17.01 -17.43 -23.66
C ILE A 112 -17.83 -17.04 -24.90
N ASP A 113 -19.07 -16.59 -24.71
CA ASP A 113 -19.97 -16.20 -25.81
C ASP A 113 -19.54 -14.89 -26.47
N ASN A 114 -18.81 -14.02 -25.75
CA ASN A 114 -18.40 -12.70 -26.21
C ASN A 114 -16.88 -12.49 -26.08
N PRO A 115 -16.05 -13.28 -26.78
CA PRO A 115 -14.60 -13.23 -26.61
C PRO A 115 -14.01 -11.91 -27.12
N GLN A 116 -14.59 -11.32 -28.17
CA GLN A 116 -14.11 -10.04 -28.74
C GLN A 116 -14.33 -8.88 -27.77
N LEU A 117 -15.47 -8.84 -27.10
CA LEU A 117 -15.79 -7.77 -26.15
C LEU A 117 -14.92 -7.89 -24.90
N THR A 118 -14.67 -9.12 -24.45
CA THR A 118 -13.76 -9.43 -23.35
C THR A 118 -12.33 -9.01 -23.67
N ASP A 119 -11.81 -9.38 -24.85
CA ASP A 119 -10.48 -9.01 -25.31
C ASP A 119 -10.32 -7.48 -25.43
N TRP A 120 -11.29 -6.81 -26.06
CA TRP A 120 -11.30 -5.36 -26.15
C TRP A 120 -11.27 -4.71 -24.76
N PHE A 121 -12.10 -5.18 -23.83
CA PHE A 121 -12.15 -4.65 -22.48
C PHE A 121 -10.82 -4.84 -21.74
N PHE A 122 -10.18 -6.01 -21.88
CA PHE A 122 -8.85 -6.25 -21.33
C PHE A 122 -7.81 -5.27 -21.88
N ILE A 123 -7.79 -5.06 -23.20
CA ILE A 123 -6.88 -4.11 -23.84
C ILE A 123 -7.14 -2.68 -23.37
N GLN A 124 -8.40 -2.25 -23.25
CA GLN A 124 -8.73 -0.93 -22.72
C GLN A 124 -8.18 -0.74 -21.30
N ARG A 125 -8.34 -1.72 -20.41
CA ARG A 125 -7.78 -1.64 -19.05
C ARG A 125 -6.26 -1.55 -19.04
N LEU A 126 -5.59 -2.26 -19.96
CA LEU A 126 -4.14 -2.18 -20.09
C LEU A 126 -3.68 -0.81 -20.60
N GLN A 127 -4.44 -0.21 -21.52
CA GLN A 127 -4.19 1.15 -21.99
C GLN A 127 -4.35 2.16 -20.85
N GLU A 128 -5.43 2.08 -20.08
CA GLU A 128 -5.65 2.93 -18.90
C GLU A 128 -4.53 2.76 -17.85
N PHE A 129 -4.09 1.52 -17.60
CA PHE A 129 -2.94 1.28 -16.73
C PHE A 129 -1.69 2.00 -17.21
N LYS A 130 -1.39 1.93 -18.51
CA LYS A 130 -0.25 2.64 -19.12
C LYS A 130 -0.36 4.15 -18.95
N TYR A 131 -1.56 4.72 -19.13
CA TYR A 131 -1.78 6.17 -18.96
C TYR A 131 -1.72 6.61 -17.50
N SER A 132 -2.09 5.76 -16.55
CA SER A 132 -2.00 6.03 -15.11
C SER A 132 -0.56 6.13 -14.59
N LEU A 133 0.42 5.62 -15.35
CA LEU A 133 1.83 5.59 -14.98
C LEU A 133 2.70 6.36 -15.99
N PRO A 134 2.45 7.67 -16.20
CA PRO A 134 3.14 8.47 -17.21
C PRO A 134 4.64 8.67 -16.90
N TRP A 135 5.05 8.43 -15.66
CA TRP A 135 6.46 8.50 -15.22
C TRP A 135 7.25 7.23 -15.59
N MET A 136 6.61 6.08 -15.78
CA MET A 136 7.30 4.81 -16.12
C MET A 136 7.60 4.69 -17.62
N CYS A 137 6.73 5.21 -18.48
CA CYS A 137 6.90 5.07 -19.94
C CYS A 137 7.89 6.07 -20.57
N LYS A 138 8.57 6.89 -19.79
CA LYS A 138 9.64 7.77 -20.28
C LYS A 138 10.96 7.00 -20.40
N VAL A 139 11.00 6.01 -21.28
CA VAL A 139 12.29 5.57 -21.84
C VAL A 139 12.73 6.70 -22.76
N LYS A 140 13.58 7.60 -22.25
CA LYS A 140 14.33 8.50 -23.12
C LYS A 140 15.22 7.60 -23.98
N LYS A 141 14.87 7.46 -25.26
CA LYS A 141 15.81 7.02 -26.29
C LYS A 141 16.89 8.09 -26.46
#